data_AF-A0A0F2Q1A9-F1
#
_entry.id   AF-A0A0F2Q1A9-F1
#
_cell.length_a   1.000
_cell.length_b   1.000
_cell.length_c   1.000
_cell.angle_alpha   90.00
_cell.angle_beta   90.00
_cell.angle_gamma   90.00
#
_symmetry.space_group_name_H-M   'P 1'
#
loop_
_entity.id
_entity.type
_entity.pdbx_description
1 polymer ?
#
loop_
_entity_poly.entity_id
_entity_poly.type
_entity_poly.pdbx_seq_one_letter_code
_entity_poly.pdbx_strand_id
1 'polypeptide(L)'
;MPFTLDTNLSIDEIMRRWPATIRVMIRHRMLCIGCPFGIFHTVADAAAAHEVDEAAFTAELLNVIRLHSSNERKPAFEEEAPASVRNM
;
A
#
# COMPACT_ATOMS: atom_id res chain seq x y z
N MET A 1 19.25 9.05 6.37
CA MET A 1 19.13 8.15 5.20
C MET A 1 17.89 8.56 4.42
N PRO A 2 17.94 8.81 3.11
CA PRO A 2 16.71 9.10 2.37
C PRO A 2 15.86 7.83 2.36
N PHE A 3 14.68 7.92 2.99
CA PHE A 3 13.67 6.88 2.88
C PHE A 3 12.97 7.08 1.54
N THR A 4 13.13 6.13 0.61
CA THR A 4 12.53 6.16 -0.73
C THR A 4 11.49 5.04 -0.85
N LEU A 5 10.35 5.36 -1.44
CA LEU A 5 9.30 4.39 -1.73
C LEU A 5 9.61 3.77 -3.08
N ASP A 6 9.62 2.45 -3.17
CA ASP A 6 9.72 1.77 -4.46
C ASP A 6 8.42 2.02 -5.24
N THR A 7 8.55 2.65 -6.41
CA THR A 7 7.44 3.04 -7.28
C THR A 7 6.72 1.85 -7.90
N ASN A 8 7.34 0.66 -7.89
CA ASN A 8 6.72 -0.58 -8.36
C ASN A 8 5.81 -1.23 -7.31
N LEU A 9 5.83 -0.75 -6.05
CA LEU A 9 4.91 -1.25 -5.05
C LEU A 9 3.49 -0.84 -5.40
N SER A 10 2.58 -1.80 -5.30
CA SER A 10 1.16 -1.51 -5.40
C SER A 10 0.68 -0.73 -4.18
N ILE A 11 -0.38 0.07 -4.37
CA ILE A 11 -1.07 0.78 -3.30
C ILE A 11 -1.56 -0.20 -2.22
N ASP A 12 -2.03 -1.38 -2.60
CA ASP A 12 -2.42 -2.43 -1.66
C ASP A 12 -1.24 -2.88 -0.78
N GLU A 13 -0.08 -3.16 -1.40
CA GLU A 13 1.12 -3.57 -0.67
C GLU A 13 1.63 -2.45 0.26
N ILE A 14 1.59 -1.20 -0.17
CA ILE A 14 1.94 -0.03 0.65
C ILE A 14 1.03 0.06 1.87
N MET A 15 -0.29 -0.11 1.70
CA MET A 15 -1.25 -0.08 2.81
C MET A 15 -1.07 -1.26 3.77
N ARG A 16 -0.73 -2.45 3.26
CA ARG A 16 -0.45 -3.64 4.09
C ARG A 16 0.81 -3.48 4.93
N ARG A 17 1.90 -3.01 4.31
CA ARG A 17 3.18 -2.78 5.01
C ARG A 17 3.10 -1.63 5.99
N TRP A 18 2.40 -0.56 5.62
CA TRP A 18 2.28 0.66 6.44
C TRP A 18 0.82 1.10 6.57
N PRO A 19 0.03 0.50 7.48
CA PRO A 19 -1.40 0.81 7.63
C PRO A 19 -1.73 2.28 7.93
N ALA A 20 -0.77 3.05 8.46
CA ALA A 20 -0.93 4.48 8.65
C ALA A 20 -1.17 5.24 7.33
N THR A 21 -0.67 4.72 6.20
CA THR A 21 -0.85 5.30 4.87
C THR A 21 -2.31 5.29 4.41
N ILE A 22 -3.17 4.41 4.95
CA ILE A 22 -4.62 4.38 4.66
C ILE A 22 -5.25 5.77 4.92
N ARG A 23 -4.78 6.51 5.92
CA ARG A 23 -5.28 7.87 6.19
C ARG A 23 -4.96 8.85 5.06
N VAL A 24 -3.82 8.69 4.39
CA VAL A 24 -3.45 9.47 3.20
C VAL A 24 -4.41 9.12 2.06
N MET A 25 -4.64 7.82 1.82
CA MET A 25 -5.56 7.34 0.77
C MET A 25 -6.98 7.92 0.95
N ILE A 26 -7.49 7.93 2.19
CA ILE A 26 -8.81 8.50 2.50
C ILE A 26 -8.86 10.01 2.22
N ARG A 27 -7.82 10.77 2.58
CA ARG A 27 -7.77 12.23 2.32
C ARG A 27 -7.80 12.54 0.82
N HIS A 28 -7.08 11.75 0.03
CA HIS A 28 -7.05 11.86 -1.42
C HIS A 28 -8.24 11.18 -2.12
N ARG A 29 -9.23 10.68 -1.35
CA ARG A 29 -10.45 10.02 -1.85
C ARG A 29 -10.18 8.86 -2.81
N MET A 30 -9.07 8.16 -2.59
CA MET A 30 -8.68 7.00 -3.38
C MET A 30 -9.77 5.93 -3.31
N LEU A 31 -10.23 5.47 -4.47
CA LEU A 31 -11.31 4.48 -4.57
C LEU A 31 -10.78 3.04 -4.47
N CYS A 32 -9.47 2.85 -4.54
CA CYS A 32 -8.82 1.55 -4.50
C CYS A 32 -8.70 0.92 -3.10
N ILE A 33 -9.14 1.61 -2.05
CA ILE A 33 -9.10 1.08 -0.67
C ILE A 33 -10.04 -0.13 -0.56
N GLY A 34 -9.48 -1.31 -0.33
CA GLY A 34 -10.24 -2.56 -0.21
C GLY A 34 -10.72 -3.16 -1.54
N CYS A 35 -10.32 -2.59 -2.68
CA CYS A 35 -10.58 -3.19 -3.98
C CYS A 35 -9.67 -4.42 -4.17
N PRO A 36 -10.17 -5.61 -4.52
CA PRO A 36 -9.32 -6.78 -4.77
C PRO A 36 -8.36 -6.59 -5.96
N PHE A 37 -8.67 -5.65 -6.86
CA PHE A 37 -7.79 -5.25 -7.96
C PHE A 37 -6.78 -4.16 -7.56
N GLY A 38 -6.78 -3.73 -6.29
CA GLY A 38 -5.82 -2.76 -5.75
C GLY A 38 -4.37 -3.22 -5.81
N ILE A 39 -4.13 -4.54 -5.93
CA ILE A 39 -2.81 -5.16 -6.08
C ILE A 39 -2.10 -4.77 -7.38
N PHE A 40 -2.84 -4.23 -8.37
CA PHE A 40 -2.30 -3.88 -9.69
C PHE A 40 -2.01 -2.39 -9.86
N HIS A 41 -2.44 -1.52 -8.93
CA HIS A 41 -2.24 -0.09 -9.05
C HIS A 41 -0.96 0.32 -8.34
N THR A 42 0.05 0.77 -9.10
CA THR A 42 1.19 1.50 -8.52
C THR A 42 0.78 2.86 -7.99
N VAL A 43 1.69 3.56 -7.32
CA VAL A 43 1.46 4.96 -6.91
C VAL A 43 1.19 5.86 -8.12
N ALA A 44 1.90 5.67 -9.22
CA ALA A 44 1.71 6.43 -10.45
C ALA A 44 0.34 6.15 -11.08
N ASP A 45 -0.07 4.87 -11.15
CA ASP A 45 -1.38 4.49 -11.70
C ASP A 45 -2.52 5.11 -10.88
N ALA A 46 -2.42 5.06 -9.55
CA ALA A 46 -3.40 5.66 -8.67
C ALA A 46 -3.41 7.19 -8.78
N ALA A 47 -2.24 7.83 -8.86
CA ALA A 47 -2.15 9.27 -9.03
C ALA A 47 -2.82 9.73 -10.33
N ALA A 48 -2.52 9.04 -11.44
CA ALA A 48 -3.11 9.32 -12.74
C ALA A 48 -4.63 9.07 -12.75
N ALA A 49 -5.11 7.95 -12.21
CA ALA A 49 -6.53 7.60 -12.20
C ALA A 49 -7.39 8.53 -11.34
N HIS A 50 -6.80 9.14 -10.31
CA HIS A 50 -7.47 10.04 -9.37
C HIS A 50 -7.15 11.52 -9.58
N GLU A 51 -6.41 11.86 -10.65
CA GLU A 51 -6.01 13.23 -11.01
C GLU A 51 -5.31 13.98 -9.85
N VAL A 52 -4.48 13.28 -9.09
CA VAL A 52 -3.67 13.89 -8.01
C VAL A 52 -2.21 14.03 -8.44
N ASP A 53 -1.52 15.01 -7.87
CA ASP A 53 -0.09 15.20 -8.10
C ASP A 53 0.70 14.04 -7.48
N GLU A 54 1.35 13.24 -8.32
CA GLU A 54 2.09 12.04 -7.91
C GLU A 54 3.20 12.36 -6.92
N ALA A 55 3.94 13.46 -7.14
CA ALA A 55 5.07 13.84 -6.31
C ALA A 55 4.63 14.25 -4.90
N ALA A 56 3.59 15.08 -4.79
CA ALA A 56 3.01 15.50 -3.52
C ALA A 56 2.39 14.32 -2.76
N PHE A 57 1.66 13.46 -3.47
CA PHE A 57 1.08 12.25 -2.90
C PHE A 57 2.15 11.29 -2.37
N THR A 58 3.20 11.05 -3.15
CA THR A 58 4.35 10.22 -2.76
C THR A 58 5.07 10.81 -1.54
N ALA A 59 5.28 12.13 -1.52
CA ALA A 59 5.92 12.81 -0.39
C ALA A 59 5.11 12.67 0.91
N GLU A 60 3.77 12.73 0.81
CA GLU A 60 2.88 12.56 1.96
C GLU A 60 2.90 11.11 2.49
N LEU A 61 2.86 10.11 1.59
CA LEU A 61 3.01 8.70 1.96
C LEU A 61 4.33 8.46 2.71
N LEU A 62 5.44 8.94 2.14
CA LEU A 62 6.76 8.85 2.74
C LEU A 62 6.82 9.51 4.12
N ASN A 63 6.17 10.67 4.28
CA ASN A 63 6.12 11.36 5.55
C ASN A 63 5.39 10.54 6.62
N VAL A 64 4.23 9.97 6.29
CA VAL A 64 3.46 9.13 7.21
C VAL A 64 4.24 7.86 7.57
N ILE A 65 4.90 7.21 6.61
CA ILE A 65 5.70 6.02 6.87
C ILE A 65 6.83 6.32 7.84
N ARG A 66 7.56 7.44 7.65
CA ARG A 66 8.64 7.86 8.57
C ARG A 66 8.15 8.12 9.99
N LEU A 67 6.96 8.70 10.15
CA LEU A 67 6.40 9.01 11.47
C LEU A 67 5.87 7.77 12.21
N HIS A 68 5.64 6.67 11.50
CA HIS A 68 4.95 5.48 12.02
C HIS A 68 5.73 4.16 11.83
N SER A 69 7.05 4.22 11.60
CA SER A 69 7.92 3.06 11.37
C SER A 69 8.06 2.09 12.55
N SER A 70 7.40 2.34 13.68
CA SER A 70 7.38 1.47 14.87
C SER A 70 6.03 0.77 15.10
N ASN A 71 5.05 0.90 14.20
CA ASN A 71 3.71 0.29 14.34
C ASN A 71 3.50 -0.88 13.36
N GLU A 72 4.48 -1.77 13.27
CA GLU A 72 4.42 -3.01 12.50
C GLU A 72 3.39 -3.96 13.14
N ARG A 73 2.13 -3.90 12.69
CA ARG A 73 1.20 -5.01 12.91
C ARG A 73 1.40 -6.02 11.81
N LYS A 74 1.39 -7.31 12.18
CA LYS A 74 1.43 -8.44 11.26
C LYS A 74 0.47 -8.22 10.07
N PRO A 75 0.87 -8.61 8.85
CA PRO A 75 -0.01 -8.51 7.69
C PRO A 75 -1.33 -9.22 7.99
N ALA A 76 -2.45 -8.55 7.71
CA ALA A 76 -3.79 -9.07 7.98
C ALA A 76 -4.19 -10.26 7.10
N PHE A 77 -3.28 -10.75 6.26
CA PHE A 77 -3.49 -11.84 5.34
C PHE A 77 -2.15 -12.59 5.21
N GLU A 78 -1.87 -13.49 6.16
CA GLU A 78 -0.93 -14.57 5.92
C GLU A 78 -1.58 -15.53 4.92
N GLU A 79 -0.83 -15.85 3.88
CA GLU A 79 -1.15 -16.84 2.87
C GLU A 79 -1.32 -18.20 3.54
N GLU A 80 -2.56 -18.69 3.62
CA GLU A 80 -2.85 -20.11 3.82
C GLU A 80 -2.30 -20.87 2.60
N ALA A 81 -1.00 -21.19 2.64
CA ALA A 81 -0.43 -22.20 1.76
C ALA A 81 -1.20 -23.50 2.03
N PRO A 82 -1.85 -24.13 1.03
CA PRO A 82 -2.59 -25.36 1.28
C PRO A 82 -1.65 -26.44 1.80
N ALA A 83 -1.92 -26.88 3.02
CA ALA A 83 -1.28 -28.03 3.63
C ALA A 83 -1.43 -29.22 2.68
N SER A 84 -0.31 -29.65 2.11
CA SER A 84 0.00 -31.03 1.72
C SER A 84 -1.17 -31.82 1.14
N VAL A 85 -1.28 -31.87 -0.19
CA VAL A 85 -1.98 -32.96 -0.88
C VAL A 85 -1.32 -34.27 -0.45
N ARG A 86 -1.95 -35.00 0.48
CA ARG A 86 -1.57 -36.38 0.78
C ARG A 86 -2.10 -37.24 -0.38
N ASN A 87 -1.16 -37.86 -1.08
CA ASN A 87 -1.40 -38.85 -2.13
C ASN A 87 -2.41 -39.91 -1.69
N MET A 88 -3.29 -40.30 -2.61
CA MET A 88 -4.00 -41.58 -2.61
C MET A 88 -3.55 -42.36 -3.85
#